data_AF-A0A3S3LP52-F1
#
_entry.id   AF-A0A3S3LP52-F1
#
_cell.length_a   1.000
_cell.length_b   1.000
_cell.length_c   1.000
_cell.angle_alpha   90.00
_cell.angle_beta   90.00
_cell.angle_gamma   90.00
#
_symmetry.space_group_name_H-M   'P 1'
#
loop_
_entity.id
_entity.type
_entity.pdbx_description
1 polymer ?
#
loop_
_entity_poly.entity_id
_entity_poly.type
_entity_poly.pdbx_seq_one_letter_code
_entity_poly.pdbx_strand_id
1 'polypeptide(L)'
;MPVRLLAAFVLGLEALGVVALAGWQVVALIGGDTDSLVSSIALIVLTVIGAAAIGAFAVATARDVSAGRSGGIVTQLLILSVALGAVTGEWAAPQTALLIAAPAVVGLILLVLAVRAAAPRRRDDA
;
A
#
# COMPACT_ATOMS: atom_id res chain seq x y z
N MET A 1 12.89 1.35 17.52
CA MET A 1 13.56 2.21 16.51
C MET A 1 13.64 1.58 15.12
N PRO A 2 14.13 0.34 14.88
CA PRO A 2 14.26 -0.20 13.52
C PRO A 2 12.92 -0.56 12.86
N VAL A 3 11.94 -1.06 13.63
CA VAL A 3 10.66 -1.55 13.10
C VAL A 3 9.86 -0.51 12.31
N ARG A 4 9.83 0.76 12.75
CA ARG A 4 9.14 1.82 12.03
C ARG A 4 9.80 2.16 10.69
N LEU A 5 11.13 2.06 10.60
CA LEU A 5 11.87 2.30 9.37
C LEU A 5 11.64 1.16 8.38
N LEU A 6 11.59 -0.08 8.86
CA LEU A 6 11.20 -1.23 8.05
C LEU A 6 9.75 -1.10 7.54
N ALA A 7 8.82 -0.71 8.40
CA ALA A 7 7.42 -0.46 8.00
C ALA A 7 7.34 0.65 6.94
N ALA A 8 8.04 1.76 7.13
CA ALA A 8 8.12 2.85 6.17
C ALA A 8 8.78 2.41 4.85
N PHE A 9 9.80 1.57 4.91
CA PHE A 9 10.46 1.02 3.74
C PHE A 9 9.52 0.13 2.92
N VAL A 10 8.76 -0.77 3.57
CA VAL A 10 7.76 -1.61 2.89
C VAL A 10 6.68 -0.74 2.24
N LEU A 11 6.11 0.23 2.95
CA LEU A 11 5.15 1.20 2.37
C LEU A 11 5.77 1.96 1.18
N GLY A 12 7.06 2.30 1.26
CA GLY A 12 7.78 2.95 0.17
C GLY A 12 7.89 2.05 -1.07
N LEU A 13 8.17 0.75 -0.88
CA LEU A 13 8.18 -0.23 -1.97
C LEU A 13 6.78 -0.43 -2.58
N GLU A 14 5.74 -0.44 -1.77
CA GLU A 14 4.35 -0.51 -2.25
C GLU A 14 3.99 0.74 -3.07
N ALA A 15 4.37 1.93 -2.61
CA ALA A 15 4.19 3.16 -3.38
C ALA A 15 4.90 3.08 -4.74
N LEU A 16 6.14 2.57 -4.78
CA LEU A 16 6.86 2.33 -6.04
C LEU A 16 6.15 1.32 -6.93
N GLY A 17 5.57 0.25 -6.35
CA GLY A 17 4.74 -0.71 -7.09
C GLY A 17 3.52 -0.04 -7.74
N VAL A 18 2.84 0.85 -7.02
CA VAL A 18 1.69 1.61 -7.57
C VAL A 18 2.13 2.63 -8.62
N VAL A 19 3.31 3.25 -8.48
CA VAL A 19 3.90 4.10 -9.54
C VAL A 19 4.22 3.27 -10.79
N ALA A 20 4.78 2.08 -10.63
CA ALA A 20 5.05 1.18 -11.75
C ALA A 20 3.75 0.77 -12.46
N LEU A 21 2.66 0.53 -11.71
CA LEU A 21 1.33 0.30 -12.25
C LEU A 21 0.81 1.51 -13.05
N ALA A 22 0.98 2.73 -12.55
CA ALA A 22 0.63 3.94 -13.30
C ALA A 22 1.44 4.06 -14.61
N GLY A 23 2.73 3.75 -14.57
CA GLY A 23 3.57 3.69 -15.77
C GLY A 23 3.08 2.66 -16.78
N TRP A 24 2.66 1.48 -16.30
CA TRP A 24 2.05 0.45 -17.13
C TRP A 24 0.75 0.94 -17.80
N GLN A 25 -0.13 1.60 -17.04
CA GLN A 25 -1.37 2.17 -17.58
C GLN A 25 -1.09 3.22 -18.68
N VAL A 26 -0.03 4.03 -18.53
CA VAL A 26 0.39 4.98 -19.57
C VAL A 26 0.87 4.25 -20.83
N VAL A 27 1.65 3.18 -20.69
CA VAL A 27 2.09 2.37 -21.83
C VAL A 27 0.89 1.73 -22.55
N ALA A 28 -0.08 1.20 -21.80
CA ALA A 28 -1.31 0.63 -22.37
C ALA A 28 -2.14 1.68 -23.13
N LEU A 29 -2.28 2.90 -22.57
CA LEU A 29 -2.98 4.01 -23.20
C LEU A 29 -2.32 4.42 -24.54
N ILE A 30 -1.00 4.52 -24.58
CA ILE A 30 -0.25 4.87 -25.80
C ILE A 30 -0.31 3.72 -26.82
N GLY A 31 -0.32 2.47 -26.35
CA GLY A 31 -0.44 1.27 -27.19
C GLY A 31 -1.80 1.10 -27.86
N GLY A 32 -2.80 1.91 -27.49
CA GLY A 32 -4.16 1.80 -28.01
C GLY A 32 -4.96 0.65 -27.40
N ASP A 33 -4.46 0.04 -26.32
CA ASP A 33 -5.08 -1.09 -25.62
C ASP A 33 -6.07 -0.59 -24.55
N THR A 34 -6.96 0.33 -24.94
CA THR A 34 -7.94 0.92 -24.04
C THR A 34 -9.27 1.20 -24.74
N ASP A 35 -10.36 0.70 -24.17
CA ASP A 35 -11.72 0.90 -24.70
C ASP A 35 -12.21 2.36 -24.60
N SER A 36 -11.75 3.10 -23.58
CA SER A 36 -12.18 4.47 -23.31
C SER A 36 -11.05 5.35 -22.80
N LEU A 37 -10.67 6.36 -23.60
CA LEU A 37 -9.65 7.35 -23.23
C LEU A 37 -9.96 8.05 -21.90
N VAL A 38 -11.23 8.44 -21.70
CA VAL A 38 -11.64 9.16 -20.49
C VAL A 38 -11.46 8.29 -19.25
N SER A 39 -11.88 7.03 -19.32
CA SER A 39 -11.75 6.08 -18.21
C SER A 39 -10.27 5.82 -17.89
N SER A 40 -9.46 5.59 -18.93
CA SER A 40 -8.02 5.34 -18.76
C SER A 40 -7.30 6.51 -18.09
N ILE A 41 -7.57 7.75 -18.53
CA ILE A 41 -6.99 8.95 -17.91
C ILE A 41 -7.42 9.06 -16.45
N ALA A 42 -8.70 8.82 -16.14
CA ALA A 42 -9.21 8.87 -14.78
C ALA A 42 -8.51 7.82 -13.88
N LEU A 43 -8.32 6.60 -14.37
CA LEU A 43 -7.63 5.53 -13.65
C LEU A 43 -6.14 5.87 -13.42
N ILE A 44 -5.46 6.43 -14.41
CA ILE A 44 -4.06 6.88 -14.26
C ILE A 44 -3.96 7.93 -13.17
N VAL A 45 -4.80 8.97 -13.22
CA VAL A 45 -4.80 10.05 -12.23
C VAL A 45 -5.09 9.50 -10.83
N LEU A 46 -6.10 8.65 -10.69
CA LEU A 46 -6.44 8.04 -9.41
C LEU A 46 -5.30 7.16 -8.87
N THR A 47 -4.63 6.41 -9.74
CA THR A 47 -3.49 5.56 -9.39
C THR A 47 -2.30 6.40 -8.90
N VAL A 48 -2.02 7.52 -9.57
CA VAL A 48 -0.96 8.47 -9.16
C VAL A 48 -1.29 9.11 -7.81
N ILE A 49 -2.55 9.51 -7.57
CA ILE A 49 -2.99 10.04 -6.27
C ILE A 49 -2.82 8.98 -5.17
N GLY A 50 -3.21 7.73 -5.46
CA GLY A 50 -3.00 6.60 -4.55
C GLY A 50 -1.53 6.39 -4.21
N ALA A 51 -0.65 6.37 -5.20
CA ALA A 51 0.80 6.25 -5.00
C ALA A 51 1.35 7.40 -4.14
N ALA A 52 0.93 8.64 -4.39
CA ALA A 52 1.34 9.80 -3.60
C ALA A 52 0.87 9.69 -2.15
N ALA A 53 -0.35 9.21 -1.90
CA ALA A 53 -0.87 8.99 -0.55
C ALA A 53 -0.05 7.92 0.20
N ILE A 54 0.24 6.79 -0.44
CA ILE A 54 1.06 5.72 0.16
C ILE A 54 2.48 6.23 0.45
N GLY A 55 3.09 6.97 -0.48
CA GLY A 55 4.38 7.62 -0.28
C GLY A 55 4.37 8.60 0.90
N ALA A 56 3.31 9.39 1.05
CA ALA A 56 3.13 10.28 2.19
C ALA A 56 3.03 9.50 3.52
N PHE A 57 2.31 8.37 3.55
CA PHE A 57 2.24 7.50 4.72
C PHE A 57 3.59 6.85 5.05
N ALA A 58 4.38 6.47 4.05
CA ALA A 58 5.74 5.97 4.25
C ALA A 58 6.62 7.02 4.94
N VAL A 59 6.64 8.26 4.42
CA VAL A 59 7.40 9.38 5.01
C VAL A 59 6.89 9.72 6.41
N ALA A 60 5.58 9.79 6.62
CA ALA A 60 4.98 10.06 7.93
C ALA A 60 5.31 8.97 8.95
N THR A 61 5.32 7.70 8.54
CA THR A 61 5.71 6.56 9.38
C THR A 61 7.19 6.63 9.76
N ALA A 62 8.07 6.99 8.83
CA ALA A 62 9.49 7.19 9.11
C ALA A 62 9.73 8.35 10.11
N ARG A 63 8.90 9.39 10.04
CA ARG A 63 8.89 10.54 10.97
C ARG A 63 8.15 10.30 12.28
N ASP A 64 7.72 9.07 12.54
CA ASP A 64 7.03 8.65 13.77
C ASP A 64 5.66 9.32 14.02
N VAL A 65 5.04 9.86 12.97
CA VAL A 65 3.72 10.50 13.02
C VAL A 65 2.64 9.43 13.13
N SER A 66 1.72 9.58 14.09
CA SER A 66 0.63 8.60 14.32
C SER A 66 -0.27 8.39 13.11
N ALA A 67 -0.58 9.46 12.37
CA ALA A 67 -1.36 9.42 11.14
C ALA A 67 -0.69 8.58 10.03
N GLY A 68 0.65 8.50 10.02
CA GLY A 68 1.38 7.64 9.08
C GLY A 68 1.12 6.16 9.35
N ARG A 69 1.10 5.76 10.63
CA ARG A 69 0.87 4.36 11.02
C ARG A 69 -0.57 3.92 10.74
N SER A 70 -1.57 4.75 11.06
CA SER A 70 -2.97 4.41 10.80
C SER A 70 -3.28 4.38 9.30
N GLY A 71 -2.80 5.36 8.54
CA GLY A 71 -2.92 5.37 7.07
C GLY A 71 -2.21 4.19 6.42
N GLY A 72 -1.03 3.83 6.92
CA GLY A 72 -0.32 2.62 6.52
C GLY A 72 -1.16 1.37 6.74
N ILE A 73 -1.75 1.17 7.93
CA ILE A 73 -2.59 0.00 8.24
C ILE A 73 -3.78 -0.08 7.29
N VAL A 74 -4.46 1.05 7.04
CA VAL A 74 -5.57 1.10 6.08
C VAL A 74 -5.10 0.70 4.68
N THR A 75 -3.95 1.20 4.24
CA THR A 75 -3.35 0.83 2.95
C THR A 75 -3.15 -0.69 2.86
N GLN A 76 -2.61 -1.31 3.91
CA GLN A 76 -2.41 -2.76 3.94
C GLN A 76 -3.72 -3.53 3.80
N LEU A 77 -4.77 -3.10 4.52
CA LEU A 77 -6.09 -3.72 4.43
C LEU A 77 -6.69 -3.55 3.04
N LEU A 78 -6.50 -2.40 2.39
CA LEU A 78 -6.92 -2.19 1.00
C LEU A 78 -6.17 -3.11 0.02
N ILE A 79 -4.84 -3.25 0.16
CA ILE A 79 -4.04 -4.16 -0.68
C ILE A 79 -4.48 -5.61 -0.49
N LEU A 80 -4.73 -6.03 0.77
CA LEU A 80 -5.27 -7.36 1.06
C LEU A 80 -6.67 -7.57 0.49
N SER A 81 -7.49 -6.53 0.48
CA SER A 81 -8.82 -6.57 -0.14
C SER A 81 -8.71 -6.75 -1.66
N VAL A 82 -7.76 -6.07 -2.30
CA VAL A 82 -7.44 -6.26 -3.73
C VAL A 82 -6.91 -7.67 -4.00
N ALA A 83 -6.02 -8.19 -3.14
CA ALA A 83 -5.50 -9.55 -3.27
C ALA A 83 -6.62 -10.60 -3.18
N LEU A 84 -7.53 -10.46 -2.22
CA LEU A 84 -8.70 -11.32 -2.10
C LEU A 84 -9.57 -11.24 -3.36
N GLY A 85 -9.82 -10.02 -3.87
CA GLY A 85 -10.50 -9.80 -5.14
C GLY A 85 -9.82 -10.49 -6.33
N ALA A 86 -8.49 -10.56 -6.35
CA ALA A 86 -7.74 -11.28 -7.39
C ALA A 86 -7.87 -12.81 -7.31
N VAL A 87 -8.22 -13.36 -6.13
CA VAL A 87 -8.57 -14.79 -5.98
C VAL A 87 -9.98 -15.08 -6.48
N THR A 88 -10.95 -14.20 -6.19
CA THR A 88 -12.39 -14.45 -6.41
C THR A 88 -12.95 -13.81 -7.69
N GLY A 89 -12.21 -12.92 -8.33
CA GLY A 89 -12.66 -12.15 -9.49
C GLY A 89 -12.72 -12.96 -10.78
N GLU A 90 -13.22 -12.33 -11.86
CA GLU A 90 -13.43 -12.97 -13.17
C GLU A 90 -12.15 -13.59 -13.76
N TRP A 91 -11.01 -12.94 -13.53
CA TRP A 91 -9.70 -13.40 -14.01
C TRP A 91 -9.01 -14.42 -13.10
N ALA A 92 -9.59 -14.70 -11.91
CA ALA A 92 -9.11 -15.60 -10.85
C ALA A 92 -7.62 -15.97 -10.98
N ALA A 93 -6.74 -15.14 -10.44
CA ALA A 93 -5.29 -15.28 -10.53
C ALA A 93 -4.66 -15.48 -9.13
N PRO A 94 -4.71 -16.70 -8.55
CA PRO A 94 -4.25 -16.97 -7.19
C PRO A 94 -2.78 -16.64 -6.96
N GLN A 95 -1.94 -16.84 -7.97
CA GLN A 95 -0.52 -16.50 -7.94
C GLN A 95 -0.29 -14.99 -7.80
N THR A 96 -1.01 -14.17 -8.56
CA THR A 96 -0.95 -12.70 -8.47
C THR A 96 -1.48 -12.25 -7.12
N ALA A 97 -2.59 -12.84 -6.65
CA ALA A 97 -3.13 -12.55 -5.33
C ALA A 97 -2.09 -12.80 -4.23
N LEU A 98 -1.35 -13.92 -4.29
CA LEU A 98 -0.32 -14.22 -3.31
C LEU A 98 0.85 -13.21 -3.36
N LEU A 99 1.28 -12.82 -4.57
CA LEU A 99 2.33 -11.81 -4.74
C LEU A 99 1.93 -10.44 -4.20
N ILE A 100 0.64 -10.08 -4.29
CA ILE A 100 0.10 -8.83 -3.72
C ILE A 100 -0.06 -8.96 -2.19
N ALA A 101 -0.58 -10.09 -1.70
CA ALA A 101 -0.86 -10.30 -0.29
C ALA A 101 0.40 -10.41 0.56
N ALA A 102 1.45 -11.08 0.07
CA ALA A 102 2.67 -11.34 0.82
C ALA A 102 3.34 -10.06 1.38
N PRO A 103 3.68 -9.04 0.57
CA PRO A 103 4.22 -7.79 1.11
C PRO A 103 3.22 -7.09 2.03
N ALA A 104 1.91 -7.20 1.73
CA ALA A 104 0.91 -6.51 2.52
C ALA A 104 0.75 -7.07 3.95
N VAL A 105 0.81 -8.40 4.09
CA VAL A 105 0.84 -9.05 5.41
C VAL A 105 2.09 -8.64 6.19
N VAL A 106 3.25 -8.62 5.54
CA VAL A 106 4.51 -8.20 6.18
C VAL A 106 4.43 -6.73 6.63
N GLY A 107 3.97 -5.83 5.76
CA GLY A 107 3.76 -4.42 6.06
C GLY A 107 2.80 -4.23 7.24
N LEU A 108 1.68 -4.94 7.24
CA LEU A 108 0.68 -4.89 8.31
C LEU A 108 1.29 -5.32 9.66
N ILE A 109 2.01 -6.43 9.69
CA ILE A 109 2.68 -6.91 10.91
C ILE A 109 3.67 -5.85 11.43
N LEU A 110 4.52 -5.31 10.55
CA LEU A 110 5.51 -4.31 10.94
C LEU A 110 4.85 -3.03 11.48
N LEU A 111 3.75 -2.58 10.88
CA LEU A 111 3.00 -1.41 11.33
C LEU A 111 2.33 -1.66 12.69
N VAL A 112 1.72 -2.82 12.91
CA VAL A 112 1.15 -3.20 14.20
C VAL A 112 2.22 -3.25 15.28
N LEU A 113 3.39 -3.83 14.99
CA LEU A 113 4.53 -3.83 15.91
C LEU A 113 5.03 -2.41 16.21
N ALA A 114 5.06 -1.53 15.20
CA ALA A 114 5.44 -0.13 15.38
C ALA A 114 4.43 0.63 16.28
N VAL A 115 3.13 0.39 16.12
CA VAL A 115 2.09 0.94 17.00
C VAL A 115 2.26 0.46 18.43
N ARG A 116 2.46 -0.85 18.64
CA ARG A 116 2.65 -1.43 19.97
C ARG A 116 3.89 -0.89 20.68
N ALA A 117 4.99 -0.69 19.94
CA ALA A 117 6.22 -0.13 20.49
C ALA A 117 6.07 1.35 20.91
N ALA A 118 5.10 2.06 20.34
CA ALA A 118 4.80 3.46 20.67
C ALA A 118 3.78 3.62 21.81
N ALA A 119 3.12 2.53 22.26
CA ALA A 119 2.16 2.59 23.35
C ALA A 119 2.89 2.96 24.68
N PRO A 120 2.37 3.90 25.47
CA PRO A 120 2.91 4.21 26.78
C PRO A 120 2.96 2.93 27.62
N ARG A 121 4.12 2.61 28.20
CA ARG A 121 4.21 1.54 29.21
C ARG A 121 3.29 1.96 30.35
N ARG A 122 2.22 1.21 30.56
CA ARG A 122 1.30 1.39 31.69
C ARG A 122 2.16 1.40 32.95
N ARG A 123 2.18 2.53 33.66
CA ARG A 123 2.76 2.63 35.01
C ARG A 123 1.89 1.74 35.90
N ASP A 124 2.23 0.47 35.98
CA ASP A 124 1.74 -0.44 37.02
C ASP A 124 2.69 -0.35 38.24
N ASP A 125 2.94 0.87 38.71
CA ASP A 125 3.56 1.15 40.00
C ASP A 125 2.47 1.83 40.85
N ALA A 126 1.64 1.00 41.48
CA ALA A 126 0.71 1.36 42.55
C ALA A 126 1.34 1.08 43.91
#